data_AF-A0A427A4I2-F1
#
_entry.id   AF-A0A427A4I2-F1
#
_cell.length_a   1.000
_cell.length_b   1.000
_cell.length_c   1.000
_cell.angle_alpha   90.00
_cell.angle_beta   90.00
_cell.angle_gamma   90.00
#
_symmetry.space_group_name_H-M   'P 1'
#
loop_
_entity.id
_entity.type
_entity.pdbx_description
1 polymer ?
#
loop_
_entity_poly.entity_id
_entity_poly.type
_entity_poly.pdbx_seq_one_letter_code
_entity_poly.pdbx_strand_id
1 'polypeptide(L)'
;MVSEQPCCLAVAGVFRHFEKDGEFFCFAGQSTQAVTGMYNLNRASQVAFPGEEILDRARSFSYLFLREKQAADEVVDKWIITKDLPGEVAYALDFPWYASLPRVETRLYLEQYGGSGDVWIGKTLYR
;
A
#
# COMPACT_ATOMS: atom_id res chain seq x y z
N MET A 1 -0.90 4.23 -23.69
CA MET A 1 0.23 3.38 -23.24
C MET A 1 -0.36 2.46 -22.19
N VAL A 2 -0.82 1.28 -22.60
CA VAL A 2 -1.48 0.33 -21.68
C VAL A 2 -0.36 -0.39 -20.94
N SER A 3 -0.28 -0.24 -19.62
CA SER A 3 0.63 -1.05 -18.81
C SER A 3 0.16 -2.50 -18.89
N GLU A 4 0.96 -3.38 -19.48
CA GLU A 4 0.69 -4.82 -19.44
C GLU A 4 0.85 -5.31 -17.99
N GLN A 5 -0.27 -5.67 -17.36
CA GLN A 5 -0.26 -6.37 -16.08
C GLN A 5 0.00 -7.87 -16.33
N PRO A 6 0.74 -8.56 -15.45
CA PRO A 6 0.86 -10.02 -15.54
C PRO A 6 -0.54 -10.64 -15.48
N CYS A 7 -0.90 -11.41 -16.51
CA CYS A 7 -2.26 -11.93 -16.72
C CYS A 7 -2.55 -13.18 -15.88
N CYS A 8 -2.27 -13.13 -14.58
CA CYS A 8 -2.62 -14.18 -13.63
C CYS A 8 -4.06 -14.00 -13.16
N LEU A 9 -4.85 -15.07 -13.16
CA LEU A 9 -6.20 -15.04 -12.58
C LEU A 9 -6.08 -15.03 -11.05
N ALA A 10 -6.29 -13.85 -10.44
CA ALA A 10 -6.41 -13.67 -9.00
C ALA A 10 -7.82 -13.16 -8.66
N VAL A 11 -8.36 -13.56 -7.51
CA VAL A 11 -9.74 -13.23 -7.11
C VAL A 11 -9.70 -12.30 -5.89
N ALA A 12 -10.38 -11.15 -5.97
CA ALA A 12 -10.50 -10.19 -4.88
C ALA A 12 -11.13 -10.76 -3.59
N GLY A 13 -11.79 -11.92 -3.67
CA GLY A 13 -12.40 -12.60 -2.53
C GLY A 13 -11.43 -12.91 -1.39
N VAL A 14 -10.13 -12.97 -1.64
CA VAL A 14 -9.08 -13.18 -0.62
C VAL A 14 -9.08 -12.09 0.46
N PHE A 15 -9.45 -10.85 0.11
CA PHE A 15 -9.42 -9.72 1.04
C PHE A 15 -10.50 -9.81 2.13
N ARG A 16 -11.53 -10.65 1.95
CA ARG A 16 -12.57 -10.88 2.98
C ARG A 16 -12.02 -11.47 4.27
N HIS A 17 -10.90 -12.18 4.23
CA HIS A 17 -10.27 -12.72 5.44
C HIS A 17 -9.62 -11.65 6.32
N PHE A 18 -9.39 -10.45 5.77
CA PHE A 18 -8.69 -9.35 6.41
C PHE A 18 -9.62 -8.17 6.71
N GLU A 19 -10.90 -8.28 6.35
CA GLU A 19 -11.92 -7.27 6.57
C GLU A 19 -12.80 -7.65 7.76
N LYS A 20 -13.04 -6.69 8.65
CA LYS A 20 -13.97 -6.84 9.76
C LYS A 20 -14.61 -5.49 10.07
N ASP A 21 -15.93 -5.45 10.10
CA ASP A 21 -16.72 -4.26 10.43
C ASP A 21 -16.37 -3.02 9.56
N GLY A 22 -15.96 -3.23 8.31
CA GLY A 22 -15.55 -2.17 7.38
C GLY A 22 -14.08 -1.74 7.49
N GLU A 23 -13.34 -2.29 8.46
CA GLU A 23 -11.91 -2.04 8.64
C GLU A 23 -11.06 -3.20 8.07
N PHE A 24 -9.84 -2.88 7.67
CA PHE A 24 -8.87 -3.86 7.17
C PHE A 24 -7.67 -3.98 8.10
N PHE A 25 -7.13 -5.20 8.20
CA PHE A 25 -6.05 -5.55 9.13
C PHE A 25 -4.94 -6.35 8.43
N CYS A 26 -3.71 -6.28 8.92
CA CYS A 26 -2.60 -7.05 8.35
C CYS A 26 -2.74 -8.56 8.63
N PHE A 27 -3.32 -8.93 9.77
CA PHE A 27 -3.53 -10.33 10.17
C PHE A 27 -4.94 -10.50 10.73
N ALA A 28 -5.64 -11.55 10.28
CA ALA A 28 -6.96 -11.88 10.80
C ALA A 28 -6.92 -12.06 12.33
N GLY A 29 -7.79 -11.34 13.05
CA GLY A 29 -7.85 -11.39 14.52
C GLY A 29 -6.84 -10.51 15.25
N GLN A 30 -6.00 -9.74 14.55
CA GLN A 30 -5.16 -8.70 15.14
C GLN A 30 -5.63 -7.31 14.72
N SER A 31 -5.45 -6.32 15.59
CA SER A 31 -5.72 -4.90 15.29
C SER A 31 -4.53 -4.18 14.65
N THR A 32 -3.44 -4.89 14.34
CA THR A 32 -2.23 -4.27 13.79
C THR A 32 -2.48 -3.78 12.36
N GLN A 33 -2.39 -2.46 12.17
CA GLN A 33 -2.49 -1.78 10.88
C GLN A 33 -1.13 -1.14 10.55
N ALA A 34 -0.29 -1.86 9.80
CA ALA A 34 1.01 -1.36 9.37
C ALA A 34 0.85 -0.41 8.18
N VAL A 35 1.63 0.68 8.14
CA VAL A 35 1.59 1.68 7.07
C VAL A 35 1.89 1.04 5.72
N THR A 36 2.92 0.20 5.64
CA THR A 36 3.29 -0.53 4.41
C THR A 36 2.20 -1.51 3.98
N GLY A 37 1.53 -2.16 4.93
CA GLY A 37 0.40 -3.05 4.65
C GLY A 37 -0.78 -2.30 4.03
N MET A 38 -1.15 -1.16 4.63
CA MET A 38 -2.25 -0.33 4.12
C MET A 38 -1.90 0.39 2.82
N TYR A 39 -0.64 0.80 2.65
CA TYR A 39 -0.10 1.32 1.39
C TYR A 39 -0.24 0.31 0.24
N ASN A 40 0.16 -0.94 0.48
CA ASN A 40 0.02 -2.00 -0.53
C ASN A 40 -1.44 -2.36 -0.79
N LEU A 41 -2.28 -2.40 0.24
CA LEU A 41 -3.72 -2.59 0.10
C LEU A 41 -4.34 -1.49 -0.77
N ASN A 42 -3.94 -0.23 -0.53
CA ASN A 42 -4.39 0.90 -1.34
C ASN A 42 -4.02 0.71 -2.81
N ARG A 43 -2.76 0.41 -3.13
CA ARG A 43 -2.33 0.18 -4.53
C ARG A 43 -3.07 -0.99 -5.17
N ALA A 44 -3.23 -2.11 -4.47
CA ALA A 44 -3.93 -3.29 -4.97
C ALA A 44 -5.42 -3.02 -5.24
N SER A 45 -6.07 -2.19 -4.42
CA SER A 45 -7.49 -1.86 -4.59
C SER A 45 -7.80 -0.98 -5.81
N GLN A 46 -6.80 -0.29 -6.36
CA GLN A 46 -6.99 0.61 -7.50
C GLN A 46 -7.08 -0.10 -8.85
N VAL A 47 -6.78 -1.40 -8.90
CA VAL A 47 -6.88 -2.25 -10.10
C VAL A 47 -8.10 -3.17 -10.07
N ALA A 48 -9.10 -2.83 -9.25
CA ALA A 48 -10.36 -3.56 -9.12
C ALA A 48 -11.14 -3.62 -10.44
N PHE A 49 -11.75 -4.77 -10.71
CA PHE A 49 -12.75 -4.90 -11.75
C PHE A 49 -14.12 -4.39 -11.26
N PRO A 50 -15.00 -3.94 -12.17
CA PRO A 50 -16.37 -3.58 -11.82
C PRO A 50 -17.09 -4.72 -11.09
N GLY A 51 -17.71 -4.41 -9.95
CA GLY A 51 -18.43 -5.38 -9.10
C GLY A 51 -17.61 -5.98 -7.96
N GLU A 52 -16.32 -5.67 -7.85
CA GLU A 52 -15.47 -6.10 -6.73
C GLU A 52 -15.61 -5.19 -5.50
N GLU A 53 -16.78 -5.18 -4.87
CA GLU A 53 -17.13 -4.27 -3.74
C GLU A 53 -16.14 -4.33 -2.55
N ILE A 54 -15.48 -5.47 -2.34
CA ILE A 54 -14.46 -5.61 -1.29
C ILE A 54 -13.26 -4.70 -1.55
N LEU A 55 -12.88 -4.50 -2.82
CA LEU A 55 -11.79 -3.60 -3.19
C LEU A 55 -12.21 -2.14 -3.12
N ASP A 56 -13.47 -1.79 -3.41
CA ASP A 56 -13.97 -0.43 -3.22
C ASP A 56 -13.92 -0.01 -1.74
N ARG A 57 -14.30 -0.92 -0.84
CA ARG A 57 -14.17 -0.74 0.62
C ARG A 57 -12.71 -0.65 1.03
N ALA A 58 -11.86 -1.55 0.54
CA ALA A 58 -10.41 -1.54 0.82
C ALA A 58 -9.74 -0.24 0.38
N ARG A 59 -10.11 0.28 -0.80
CA ARG A 59 -9.60 1.55 -1.33
C ARG A 59 -9.95 2.71 -0.41
N SER A 60 -11.22 2.79 -0.03
CA SER A 60 -11.75 3.87 0.82
C SER A 60 -11.08 3.86 2.20
N PHE A 61 -11.03 2.69 2.84
CA PHE A 61 -10.41 2.50 4.14
C PHE A 61 -8.92 2.83 4.12
N SER A 62 -8.16 2.19 3.23
CA SER A 62 -6.70 2.37 3.16
C SER A 62 -6.29 3.80 2.80
N TYR A 63 -7.04 4.47 1.92
CA TYR A 63 -6.78 5.86 1.56
C TYR A 63 -6.96 6.80 2.75
N LEU A 64 -8.07 6.66 3.49
CA LEU A 64 -8.34 7.47 4.69
C LEU A 64 -7.28 7.23 5.77
N PHE A 65 -6.98 5.96 6.06
CA PHE A 65 -5.94 5.59 7.02
C PHE A 65 -4.58 6.24 6.68
N LEU A 66 -4.14 6.18 5.43
CA LEU A 66 -2.86 6.74 5.01
C LEU A 66 -2.86 8.28 5.04
N ARG A 67 -3.99 8.94 4.69
CA ARG A 67 -4.12 10.40 4.82
C ARG A 67 -4.11 10.85 6.28
N GLU A 68 -4.74 10.10 7.18
CA GLU A 68 -4.66 10.36 8.62
C GLU A 68 -3.23 10.23 9.14
N LYS A 69 -2.52 9.17 8.77
CA LYS A 69 -1.09 8.99 9.12
C LYS A 69 -0.20 10.08 8.54
N GLN A 70 -0.45 10.51 7.31
CA GLN A 70 0.26 11.63 6.68
C GLN A 70 0.02 12.95 7.44
N ALA A 71 -1.24 13.24 7.81
CA ALA A 71 -1.58 14.46 8.55
C ALA A 71 -1.00 14.48 9.97
N ALA A 72 -0.81 13.30 10.58
CA ALA A 72 -0.22 13.15 11.91
C ALA A 72 1.33 13.08 11.90
N ASP A 73 1.98 13.11 10.74
CA ASP A 73 3.43 12.85 10.58
C ASP A 73 3.84 11.46 11.11
N GLU A 74 2.94 10.48 10.99
CA GLU A 74 3.08 9.11 11.48
C GLU A 74 3.25 8.09 10.33
N VAL A 75 3.81 8.52 9.19
CA VAL A 75 4.08 7.64 8.04
C VAL A 75 5.37 6.86 8.28
N VAL A 76 5.35 6.05 9.32
CA VAL A 76 6.45 5.19 9.76
C VAL A 76 5.95 3.76 9.92
N ASP A 77 6.81 2.78 9.64
CA ASP A 77 6.45 1.38 9.76
C ASP A 77 7.26 0.68 10.86
N LYS A 78 6.59 -0.19 11.61
CA LYS A 78 7.21 -0.97 12.69
C LYS A 78 8.13 -2.06 12.16
N TRP A 79 7.90 -2.53 10.94
CA TRP A 79 8.52 -3.73 10.38
C TRP A 79 9.67 -3.42 9.42
N ILE A 80 9.88 -2.15 9.06
CA ILE A 80 10.93 -1.74 8.14
C ILE A 80 11.41 -0.31 8.42
N ILE A 81 12.72 -0.11 8.32
CA ILE A 81 13.35 1.20 8.26
C ILE A 81 13.70 1.43 6.80
N THR A 82 12.97 2.32 6.12
CA THR A 82 13.21 2.69 4.73
C THR A 82 13.87 4.06 4.61
N LYS A 83 14.45 4.33 3.45
CA LYS A 83 14.95 5.66 3.10
C LYS A 83 13.85 6.74 3.08
N ASP A 84 12.70 6.48 2.44
CA ASP A 84 11.64 7.50 2.28
C ASP A 84 10.22 6.91 2.10
N LEU A 85 9.71 6.23 3.13
CA LEU A 85 8.31 5.78 3.15
C LEU A 85 7.30 6.94 3.03
N PRO A 86 7.49 8.10 3.69
CA PRO A 86 6.58 9.24 3.54
C PRO A 86 6.45 9.71 2.09
N GLY A 87 7.55 9.79 1.33
CA GLY A 87 7.54 10.15 -0.08
C GLY A 87 6.79 9.14 -0.95
N GLU A 88 6.99 7.83 -0.72
CA GLU A 88 6.25 6.78 -1.44
C GLU A 88 4.74 6.87 -1.23
N VAL A 89 4.33 7.02 0.04
CA VAL A 89 2.91 7.15 0.40
C VAL A 89 2.32 8.44 -0.16
N ALA A 90 3.03 9.56 -0.05
CA ALA A 90 2.58 10.84 -0.60
C ALA A 90 2.32 10.75 -2.11
N TYR A 91 3.25 10.17 -2.87
CA TYR A 91 3.08 9.98 -4.30
C TYR A 91 1.83 9.15 -4.62
N ALA A 92 1.61 8.02 -3.96
CA ALA A 92 0.46 7.16 -4.22
C ALA A 92 -0.89 7.78 -3.83
N LEU A 93 -0.91 8.66 -2.83
CA LEU A 93 -2.11 9.39 -2.42
C LEU A 93 -2.46 10.56 -3.35
N ASP A 94 -1.45 11.18 -3.97
CA ASP A 94 -1.62 12.32 -4.87
C ASP A 94 -1.84 11.88 -6.32
N PHE A 95 -1.25 10.75 -6.73
CA PHE A 95 -1.36 10.19 -8.08
C PHE A 95 -2.01 8.80 -8.04
N PRO A 96 -3.32 8.69 -8.34
CA PRO A 96 -3.96 7.40 -8.45
C PRO A 96 -3.38 6.60 -9.63
N TRP A 97 -3.52 5.27 -9.58
CA TRP A 97 -2.97 4.33 -10.55
C TRP A 97 -3.31 4.70 -12.00
N TYR A 98 -4.56 5.10 -12.27
CA TYR A 98 -5.00 5.50 -13.62
C TYR A 98 -4.31 6.77 -14.16
N ALA A 99 -3.68 7.56 -13.29
CA ALA A 99 -2.94 8.78 -13.60
C ALA A 99 -1.42 8.63 -13.34
N SER A 100 -0.95 7.48 -12.85
CA SER A 100 0.47 7.22 -12.61
C SER A 100 1.17 6.87 -13.93
N LEU A 101 1.88 7.84 -14.50
CA LEU A 101 2.67 7.61 -15.71
C LEU A 101 3.94 6.80 -15.34
N PRO A 102 4.28 5.71 -16.07
CA PRO A 102 5.36 4.81 -15.69
C PRO A 102 6.71 5.50 -15.44
N ARG A 103 7.05 6.51 -16.26
CA ARG A 103 8.32 7.25 -16.13
C ARG A 103 8.33 8.25 -14.98
N VAL A 104 7.16 8.78 -14.59
CA VAL A 104 7.04 9.69 -13.44
C VAL A 104 7.20 8.90 -12.15
N GLU A 105 6.44 7.81 -12.00
CA GLU A 105 6.55 6.90 -10.84
C GLU A 105 7.99 6.39 -10.69
N THR A 106 8.60 5.89 -11.77
CA THR A 106 9.98 5.38 -11.74
C THR A 106 10.98 6.46 -11.31
N ARG A 107 10.84 7.68 -11.84
CA ARG A 107 11.78 8.77 -11.55
C ARG A 107 11.77 9.15 -10.07
N LEU A 108 10.59 9.21 -9.45
CA LEU A 108 10.43 9.53 -8.04
C LEU A 108 10.85 8.37 -7.15
N TYR A 109 10.48 7.15 -7.51
CA TYR A 109 10.84 5.96 -6.74
C TYR A 109 12.36 5.72 -6.70
N LEU A 110 13.12 6.12 -7.72
CA LEU A 110 14.60 6.09 -7.67
C LEU A 110 15.19 7.01 -6.59
N GLU A 111 14.51 8.09 -6.23
CA GLU A 111 14.91 8.95 -5.11
C GLU A 111 14.50 8.38 -3.76
N GLN A 112 13.42 7.59 -3.73
CA GLN A 112 12.86 7.01 -2.50
C GLN A 112 13.50 5.68 -2.11
N TYR A 113 13.92 4.89 -3.09
CA TYR A 113 14.46 3.55 -2.88
C TYR A 113 15.77 3.59 -2.08
N GLY A 114 15.82 2.85 -0.97
CA GLY A 114 16.98 2.81 -0.07
C GLY A 114 18.09 1.86 -0.48
N GLY A 115 17.86 0.98 -1.46
CA GLY A 115 18.86 0.00 -1.89
C GLY A 115 19.29 -0.91 -0.75
N SER A 116 20.60 -0.99 -0.50
CA SER A 116 21.13 -1.73 0.66
C SER A 116 20.99 -0.98 1.99
N GLY A 117 20.41 0.21 2.00
CA GLY A 117 20.16 1.01 3.20
C GLY A 117 18.95 0.55 4.00
N ASP A 118 17.97 -0.08 3.35
CA ASP A 118 16.72 -0.51 4.00
C ASP A 118 16.98 -1.70 4.93
N VAL A 119 16.30 -1.72 6.09
CA VAL A 119 16.46 -2.75 7.12
C VAL A 119 15.10 -3.25 7.57
N TRP A 120 14.90 -4.55 7.51
CA TRP A 120 13.67 -5.20 7.98
C TRP A 120 13.79 -5.58 9.46
N ILE A 121 12.68 -5.45 10.18
CA ILE A 121 12.56 -5.74 11.61
C ILE A 121 11.70 -7.00 11.78
N GLY A 122 12.34 -8.12 12.12
CA GLY A 122 11.68 -9.35 12.52
C GLY A 122 11.92 -9.67 14.00
N LYS A 123 12.26 -10.94 14.30
CA LYS A 123 12.84 -11.29 15.61
C LYS A 123 14.21 -10.63 15.81
N THR A 124 14.93 -10.44 14.71
CA THR A 124 16.20 -9.73 14.60
C THR A 124 16.14 -8.81 13.38
N LEU A 125 17.05 -7.84 13.29
CA LEU A 125 17.22 -7.04 12.08
C LEU A 125 17.77 -7.92 10.94
N TYR A 126 17.26 -7.75 9.73
CA TYR A 126 17.71 -8.50 8.54
C TYR A 126 17.64 -7.65 7.25
N ARG A 127 18.29 -8.17 6.20
CA ARG A 127 18.35 -7.59 4.84
C ARG A 127 18.13 -8.70 3.82
#